data_AF-A0A0F9TEV7-F1
#
_entry.id   AF-A0A0F9TEV7-F1
#
_cell.length_a   1.000
_cell.length_b   1.000
_cell.length_c   1.000
_cell.angle_alpha   90.00
_cell.angle_beta   90.00
_cell.angle_gamma   90.00
#
_symmetry.space_group_name_H-M   'P 1'
#
loop_
_entity.id
_entity.type
_entity.pdbx_description
1 polymer ?
#
loop_
_entity_poly.entity_id
_entity_poly.type
_entity_poly.pdbx_seq_one_letter_code
_entity_poly.pdbx_strand_id
1 'polypeptide(L)'
;MKQEVVEYYKAVQQMHAELYQRSKKLVEAISTCTDLGELTDYAYALRDASKLLEDSAKDARKAQKRASDITCILWVQHSAADASFPDKIKTEHCTGIPQVKFAGRVPRPGTPEYDELLAFMGMPEGLIKSGVMRTHWPSFVDYLTRLAEEGKPLPPGVDPETTYPIYELRLRKGKCVDE
;
A
#
# COMPACT_ATOMS: atom_id res chain seq x y z
N MET A 1 -13.89 7.81 -18.04
CA MET A 1 -12.89 6.73 -17.77
C MET A 1 -12.67 5.94 -19.06
N LYS A 2 -11.51 5.28 -19.29
CA LYS A 2 -11.34 4.41 -20.47
C LYS A 2 -12.31 3.21 -20.40
N GLN A 3 -12.87 2.83 -21.54
CA GLN A 3 -13.86 1.75 -21.66
C GLN A 3 -13.37 0.42 -21.07
N GLU A 4 -12.11 0.06 -21.32
CA GLU A 4 -11.47 -1.16 -20.79
C GLU A 4 -11.53 -1.27 -19.26
N VAL A 5 -11.37 -0.14 -18.55
CA VAL A 5 -11.39 -0.11 -17.06
C VAL A 5 -12.82 -0.32 -16.55
N VAL A 6 -13.80 0.25 -17.25
CA VAL A 6 -15.23 0.09 -16.93
C VAL A 6 -15.66 -1.36 -17.17
N GLU A 7 -15.25 -1.96 -18.29
CA GLU A 7 -15.52 -3.36 -18.61
C GLU A 7 -14.89 -4.31 -17.59
N TYR A 8 -13.62 -4.10 -17.24
CA TYR A 8 -12.95 -4.86 -16.19
C TYR A 8 -13.69 -4.76 -14.85
N TYR A 9 -14.09 -3.56 -14.44
CA TYR A 9 -14.81 -3.35 -13.18
C TYR A 9 -16.16 -4.07 -13.17
N LYS A 10 -16.94 -3.98 -14.26
CA LYS A 10 -18.23 -4.69 -14.40
C LYS A 10 -18.05 -6.21 -14.36
N ALA A 11 -17.02 -6.74 -15.02
CA ALA A 11 -16.71 -8.16 -14.98
C ALA A 11 -16.38 -8.63 -13.56
N VAL A 12 -15.59 -7.86 -12.82
CA VAL A 12 -15.26 -8.17 -11.41
C VAL A 12 -16.50 -8.09 -10.52
N GLN A 13 -17.38 -7.11 -10.70
CA GLN A 13 -18.63 -7.02 -9.95
C GLN A 13 -19.54 -8.22 -10.21
N GLN A 14 -19.73 -8.60 -11.47
CA GLN A 14 -20.54 -9.77 -11.83
C GLN A 14 -19.97 -11.05 -11.22
N MET A 15 -18.65 -11.26 -11.38
CA MET A 15 -17.96 -12.41 -10.79
C MET A 15 -18.11 -12.43 -9.26
N HIS A 16 -17.97 -11.27 -8.60
CA HIS A 16 -18.19 -11.17 -7.15
C HIS A 16 -19.60 -11.58 -6.77
N ALA A 17 -20.63 -11.07 -7.46
CA ALA A 17 -22.02 -11.42 -7.19
C ALA A 17 -22.27 -12.93 -7.37
N GLU A 18 -21.77 -13.52 -8.45
CA GLU A 18 -21.91 -14.96 -8.73
C GLU A 18 -21.21 -15.81 -7.67
N LEU A 19 -19.95 -15.49 -7.33
CA LEU A 19 -19.18 -16.20 -6.30
C LEU A 19 -19.82 -16.06 -4.93
N TYR A 20 -20.34 -14.88 -4.58
CA TYR A 20 -21.02 -14.63 -3.32
C TYR A 20 -22.31 -15.44 -3.17
N GLN A 21 -23.09 -15.57 -4.25
CA GLN A 21 -24.29 -16.43 -4.23
C GLN A 21 -23.92 -17.91 -4.12
N ARG A 22 -22.86 -18.36 -4.81
CA ARG A 22 -22.37 -19.74 -4.71
C ARG A 22 -21.82 -20.06 -3.33
N SER A 23 -21.08 -19.14 -2.71
CA SER A 23 -20.52 -19.35 -1.38
C SER A 23 -21.61 -19.49 -0.32
N LYS A 24 -22.71 -18.72 -0.41
CA LYS A 24 -23.88 -18.89 0.47
C LYS A 24 -24.47 -20.30 0.39
N LYS A 25 -24.73 -20.80 -0.82
CA LYS A 25 -25.25 -22.15 -1.03
C LYS A 25 -24.29 -23.22 -0.50
N LEU A 26 -22.98 -23.01 -0.68
CA LEU A 26 -21.97 -23.93 -0.18
C LEU A 26 -21.93 -23.97 1.35
N VAL A 27 -22.07 -22.81 2.02
CA VAL A 27 -22.14 -22.74 3.49
C VAL A 27 -23.35 -23.51 4.01
N GLU A 28 -24.50 -23.42 3.33
CA GLU A 28 -25.68 -24.21 3.67
C GLU A 28 -25.43 -25.73 3.50
N ALA A 29 -24.79 -26.14 2.39
CA ALA A 29 -24.45 -27.55 2.14
C ALA A 29 -23.42 -28.10 3.15
N ILE A 30 -22.41 -27.32 3.51
CA ILE A 30 -21.42 -27.70 4.54
C ILE A 30 -22.10 -27.87 5.90
N SER A 31 -23.08 -27.01 6.23
CA SER A 31 -23.76 -27.04 7.53
C SER A 31 -24.67 -28.25 7.71
N THR A 32 -25.09 -28.90 6.62
CA THR A 32 -25.96 -30.08 6.64
C THR A 32 -25.22 -31.38 6.32
N CYS A 33 -23.99 -31.30 5.81
CA CYS A 33 -23.18 -32.47 5.51
C CYS A 33 -22.65 -33.12 6.80
N THR A 34 -22.86 -34.44 6.92
CA THR A 34 -22.39 -35.24 8.07
C THR A 34 -21.27 -36.20 7.68
N ASP A 35 -20.97 -36.34 6.38
CA ASP A 35 -19.89 -37.18 5.87
C ASP A 35 -18.54 -36.45 6.00
N LEU A 36 -17.62 -37.05 6.74
CA LEU A 36 -16.30 -36.45 6.98
C LEU A 36 -15.42 -36.42 5.72
N GLY A 37 -15.61 -37.35 4.79
CA GLY A 37 -14.90 -37.39 3.52
C GLY A 37 -15.29 -36.19 2.65
N GLU A 38 -16.60 -35.99 2.45
CA GLU A 38 -17.13 -34.85 1.70
C GLU A 38 -16.75 -33.50 2.33
N LEU A 39 -16.80 -33.39 3.67
CA LEU A 39 -16.36 -32.18 4.36
C LEU A 39 -14.85 -31.90 4.15
N THR A 40 -14.03 -32.95 4.09
CA THR A 40 -12.60 -32.83 3.79
C THR A 40 -12.37 -32.36 2.35
N ASP A 41 -13.14 -32.91 1.40
CA ASP A 41 -13.10 -32.50 0.00
C ASP A 41 -13.54 -31.04 -0.17
N TYR A 42 -14.59 -30.61 0.53
CA TYR A 42 -15.02 -29.21 0.57
C TYR A 42 -13.93 -28.30 1.11
N ALA A 43 -13.28 -28.66 2.22
CA ALA A 43 -12.20 -27.89 2.81
C ALA A 43 -11.01 -27.77 1.84
N TYR A 44 -10.64 -28.85 1.17
CA TYR A 44 -9.58 -28.86 0.16
C TYR A 44 -9.91 -27.94 -1.02
N ALA A 45 -11.10 -28.08 -1.59
CA ALA A 45 -11.55 -27.28 -2.73
C ALA A 45 -11.64 -25.79 -2.39
N LEU A 46 -12.17 -25.45 -1.21
CA LEU A 46 -12.25 -24.06 -0.72
C LEU A 46 -10.88 -23.44 -0.49
N ARG A 47 -9.90 -24.20 0.01
CA ARG A 47 -8.53 -23.75 0.17
C ARG A 47 -7.89 -23.40 -1.17
N ASP A 48 -8.11 -24.21 -2.20
CA ASP A 48 -7.52 -23.93 -3.51
C ASP A 48 -8.27 -22.79 -4.24
N ALA A 49 -9.59 -22.71 -4.08
CA ALA A 49 -10.38 -21.58 -4.58
C ALA A 49 -9.95 -20.24 -3.94
N SER A 50 -9.68 -20.23 -2.62
CA SER A 50 -9.25 -19.00 -1.94
C SER A 50 -7.88 -18.49 -2.42
N LYS A 51 -6.94 -19.40 -2.72
CA LYS A 51 -5.65 -19.04 -3.33
C LYS A 51 -5.81 -18.35 -4.69
N LEU A 52 -6.67 -18.90 -5.55
CA LEU A 52 -6.95 -18.31 -6.88
C LEU A 52 -7.52 -16.89 -6.78
N LEU A 53 -8.42 -16.66 -5.82
CA LEU A 53 -8.98 -15.33 -5.55
C LEU A 53 -7.92 -14.38 -4.98
N GLU A 54 -7.03 -14.87 -4.12
CA GLU A 54 -5.94 -14.08 -3.57
C GLU A 54 -4.95 -13.64 -4.65
N ASP A 55 -4.63 -14.52 -5.60
CA ASP A 55 -3.74 -14.20 -6.73
C ASP A 55 -4.35 -13.11 -7.63
N SER A 56 -5.64 -13.25 -7.95
CA SER A 56 -6.39 -12.21 -8.68
C SER A 56 -6.40 -10.87 -7.93
N ALA A 57 -6.60 -10.90 -6.61
CA ALA A 57 -6.56 -9.71 -5.76
C ALA A 57 -5.16 -9.08 -5.69
N LYS A 58 -4.09 -9.89 -5.66
CA LYS A 58 -2.69 -9.41 -5.70
C LYS A 58 -2.43 -8.67 -7.01
N ASP A 59 -2.86 -9.21 -8.14
CA ASP A 59 -2.64 -8.57 -9.43
C ASP A 59 -3.45 -7.28 -9.60
N ALA A 60 -4.70 -7.25 -9.15
CA ALA A 60 -5.50 -6.02 -9.08
C ALA A 60 -4.82 -4.93 -8.21
N ARG A 61 -4.26 -5.31 -7.04
CA ARG A 61 -3.52 -4.39 -6.17
C ARG A 61 -2.22 -3.91 -6.80
N LYS A 62 -1.48 -4.75 -7.52
CA LYS A 62 -0.27 -4.33 -8.28
C LYS A 62 -0.63 -3.32 -9.35
N ALA A 63 -1.70 -3.57 -10.11
CA ALA A 63 -2.18 -2.65 -11.15
C ALA A 63 -2.62 -1.31 -10.53
N GLN A 64 -3.39 -1.35 -9.44
CA GLN A 64 -3.78 -0.16 -8.67
C GLN A 64 -2.55 0.62 -8.19
N LYS A 65 -1.56 -0.05 -7.61
CA LYS A 65 -0.33 0.57 -7.11
C LYS A 65 0.45 1.23 -8.24
N ARG A 66 0.61 0.56 -9.38
CA ARG A 66 1.26 1.13 -10.56
C ARG A 66 0.53 2.37 -11.09
N ALA A 67 -0.80 2.33 -11.15
CA ALA A 67 -1.60 3.50 -11.56
C ALA A 67 -1.45 4.66 -10.57
N SER A 68 -1.43 4.38 -9.26
CA SER A 68 -1.16 5.37 -8.20
C SER A 68 0.22 6.00 -8.37
N ASP A 69 1.26 5.20 -8.57
CA ASP A 69 2.65 5.67 -8.68
C ASP A 69 2.83 6.57 -9.91
N ILE A 70 2.33 6.13 -11.08
CA ILE A 70 2.37 6.93 -12.32
C ILE A 70 1.61 8.24 -12.14
N THR A 71 0.44 8.21 -11.48
CA THR A 71 -0.35 9.41 -11.20
C THR A 71 0.43 10.41 -10.35
N CYS A 72 1.12 9.95 -9.31
CA CYS A 72 1.92 10.81 -8.45
C CYS A 72 3.15 11.36 -9.18
N ILE A 73 3.83 10.54 -10.00
CA ILE A 73 4.96 10.99 -10.83
C ILE A 73 4.54 12.11 -11.78
N LEU A 74 3.42 11.92 -12.50
CA LEU A 74 2.88 12.95 -13.39
C LEU A 74 2.47 14.21 -12.61
N TRP A 75 1.87 14.05 -11.43
CA TRP A 75 1.52 15.18 -10.56
C TRP A 75 2.75 15.99 -10.17
N VAL A 76 3.85 15.35 -9.75
CA VAL A 76 5.12 16.03 -9.41
C VAL A 76 5.68 16.78 -10.62
N GLN A 77 5.65 16.17 -11.80
CA GLN A 77 6.14 16.81 -13.03
C GLN A 77 5.33 18.07 -13.37
N HIS A 78 4.01 18.01 -13.24
CA HIS A 78 3.14 19.16 -13.48
C HIS A 78 3.28 20.25 -12.40
N SER A 79 3.34 19.88 -11.13
CA SER A 79 3.52 20.84 -10.03
C SER A 79 4.88 21.55 -10.06
N ALA A 80 5.92 20.88 -10.58
CA ALA A 80 7.23 21.49 -10.77
C ALA A 80 7.25 22.50 -11.93
N ALA A 81 6.43 22.28 -12.96
CA ALA A 81 6.33 23.18 -14.11
C ALA A 81 5.40 24.38 -13.87
N ASP A 82 4.37 24.21 -13.03
CA ASP A 82 3.36 25.22 -12.75
C ASP A 82 3.07 25.28 -11.24
N ALA A 83 3.47 26.40 -10.61
CA ALA A 83 3.24 26.64 -9.18
C ALA A 83 1.76 26.78 -8.81
N SER A 84 0.86 26.96 -9.78
CA SER A 84 -0.59 27.01 -9.59
C SER A 84 -1.29 25.66 -9.77
N PHE A 85 -0.53 24.58 -10.03
CA PHE A 85 -1.08 23.25 -10.21
C PHE A 85 -1.79 22.75 -8.94
N PRO A 86 -3.00 22.17 -9.03
CA PRO A 86 -3.80 21.86 -7.85
C PRO A 86 -3.22 20.72 -7.00
N ASP A 87 -3.30 20.87 -5.68
CA ASP A 87 -2.92 19.84 -4.69
C ASP A 87 -3.76 18.56 -4.76
N LYS A 88 -4.92 18.61 -5.44
CA LYS A 88 -5.87 17.50 -5.53
C LYS A 88 -6.35 17.32 -6.96
N ILE A 89 -6.37 16.07 -7.41
CA ILE A 89 -6.86 15.69 -8.73
C ILE A 89 -8.32 15.30 -8.59
N LYS A 90 -9.23 16.15 -9.06
CA LYS A 90 -10.67 15.88 -9.05
C LYS A 90 -11.12 15.33 -10.40
N THR A 91 -11.80 14.20 -10.36
CA THR A 91 -12.47 13.59 -11.52
C THR A 91 -13.94 13.39 -11.19
N GLU A 92 -14.74 12.95 -12.17
CA GLU A 92 -16.14 12.59 -11.95
C GLU A 92 -16.32 11.49 -10.89
N HIS A 93 -15.45 10.47 -10.91
CA HIS A 93 -15.62 9.26 -10.10
C HIS A 93 -14.85 9.30 -8.77
N CYS A 94 -13.79 10.10 -8.67
CA CYS A 94 -12.99 10.18 -7.44
C CYS A 94 -12.18 11.48 -7.33
N THR A 95 -11.76 11.77 -6.10
CA THR A 95 -10.71 12.74 -5.82
C THR A 95 -9.44 12.02 -5.39
N GLY A 96 -8.35 12.20 -6.14
CA GLY A 96 -7.02 11.76 -5.81
C GLY A 96 -6.25 12.83 -5.05
N ILE A 97 -5.62 12.44 -3.93
CA ILE A 97 -4.74 13.28 -3.13
C ILE A 97 -3.35 12.63 -3.18
N PRO A 98 -2.45 13.10 -4.07
CA PRO A 98 -1.08 12.60 -4.15
C PRO A 98 -0.33 12.90 -2.85
N GLN A 99 0.45 11.94 -2.40
CA GLN A 99 1.38 12.08 -1.29
C GLN A 99 2.72 11.50 -1.72
N VAL A 100 3.74 12.33 -1.72
CA VAL A 100 5.11 11.92 -2.01
C VAL A 100 5.86 11.94 -0.69
N LYS A 101 6.32 10.78 -0.25
CA LYS A 101 7.16 10.65 0.94
C LYS A 101 8.58 10.31 0.51
N PHE A 102 9.58 10.65 1.31
CA PHE A 102 10.95 10.20 1.09
C PHE A 102 11.27 9.09 2.07
N ALA A 103 11.61 7.91 1.54
CA ALA A 103 12.13 6.82 2.34
C ALA A 103 13.63 6.70 2.11
N GLY A 104 14.40 6.64 3.19
CA GLY A 104 15.83 6.30 3.17
C GLY A 104 16.07 4.86 3.59
N ARG A 105 17.20 4.29 3.23
CA ARG A 105 17.62 3.04 3.86
C ARG A 105 18.11 3.33 5.27
N VAL A 106 17.57 2.64 6.26
CA VAL A 106 18.08 2.70 7.64
C VAL A 106 19.22 1.71 7.79
N PRO A 107 20.26 2.06 8.55
CA PRO A 107 21.26 1.10 9.01
C PRO A 107 20.64 -0.13 9.67
N ARG A 108 21.34 -1.26 9.61
CA ARG A 108 20.84 -2.49 10.24
C ARG A 108 21.06 -2.41 11.75
N PRO A 109 20.15 -2.93 12.59
CA PRO A 109 20.40 -3.02 14.03
C PRO A 109 21.74 -3.70 14.34
N GLY A 110 22.54 -3.09 15.22
CA GLY A 110 23.86 -3.57 15.60
C GLY A 110 25.00 -3.14 14.69
N THR A 111 24.77 -2.27 13.69
CA THR A 111 25.85 -1.60 12.95
C THR A 111 26.19 -0.24 13.56
N PRO A 112 27.44 0.26 13.44
CA PRO A 112 27.83 1.56 14.00
C PRO A 112 26.95 2.71 13.53
N GLU A 113 26.51 2.67 12.28
CA GLU A 113 25.65 3.71 11.69
C GLU A 113 24.24 3.70 12.31
N TYR A 114 23.78 2.56 12.81
CA TYR A 114 22.53 2.45 13.55
C TYR A 114 22.63 3.09 14.93
N ASP A 115 23.77 2.88 15.61
CA ASP A 115 24.04 3.48 16.92
C ASP A 115 24.20 5.00 16.80
N GLU A 116 24.86 5.48 15.75
CA GLU A 116 24.96 6.91 15.42
C GLU A 116 23.58 7.53 15.17
N LEU A 117 22.72 6.83 14.42
CA LEU A 117 21.35 7.28 14.19
C LEU A 117 20.56 7.37 15.50
N LEU A 118 20.64 6.35 16.36
CA LEU A 118 19.94 6.36 17.65
C LEU A 118 20.48 7.46 18.58
N ALA A 119 21.79 7.68 18.60
CA ALA A 119 22.41 8.75 19.36
C ALA A 119 21.96 10.13 18.86
N PHE A 120 21.90 10.34 17.53
CA PHE A 120 21.36 11.55 16.93
C PHE A 120 19.90 11.80 17.30
N MET A 121 19.10 10.73 17.41
CA MET A 121 17.70 10.79 17.85
C MET A 121 17.56 11.00 19.37
N GLY A 122 18.66 11.18 20.10
CA GLY A 122 18.68 11.48 21.54
C GLY A 122 18.53 10.26 22.44
N MET A 123 18.79 9.05 21.94
CA MET A 123 18.71 7.84 22.77
C MET A 123 19.92 7.75 23.71
N PRO A 124 19.71 7.45 25.01
CA PRO A 124 20.79 7.17 25.95
C PRO A 124 21.65 5.99 25.52
N GLU A 125 22.97 6.11 25.66
CA GLU A 125 23.95 5.09 25.26
C GLU A 125 23.67 3.71 25.90
N GLY A 126 23.21 3.69 27.15
CA GLY A 126 22.83 2.45 27.84
C GLY A 126 21.66 1.71 27.17
N LEU A 127 20.71 2.44 26.57
CA LEU A 127 19.59 1.85 25.83
C LEU A 127 20.01 1.39 24.43
N ILE A 128 20.89 2.13 23.77
CA ILE A 128 21.47 1.74 22.47
C ILE A 128 22.21 0.40 22.60
N LYS A 129 23.12 0.30 23.58
CA LYS A 129 23.91 -0.92 23.83
C LYS A 129 23.07 -2.13 24.24
N SER A 130 21.91 -1.90 24.85
CA SER A 130 21.00 -2.98 25.26
C SER A 130 20.31 -3.67 24.08
N GLY A 131 20.25 -3.03 22.90
CA GLY A 131 19.58 -3.56 21.71
C GLY A 131 18.06 -3.70 21.83
N VAL A 132 17.46 -3.18 22.90
CA VAL A 132 16.01 -3.29 23.18
C VAL A 132 15.19 -2.31 22.33
N MET A 133 15.81 -1.23 21.85
CA MET A 133 15.15 -0.21 21.06
C MET A 133 15.01 -0.62 19.60
N ARG A 134 13.80 -0.42 19.05
CA ARG A 134 13.51 -0.60 17.63
C ARG A 134 12.86 0.66 17.08
N THR A 135 13.39 1.15 15.97
CA THR A 135 12.85 2.32 15.28
C THR A 135 11.47 1.98 14.69
N HIS A 136 10.45 2.80 14.98
CA HIS A 136 9.15 2.66 14.32
C HIS A 136 9.23 3.21 12.89
N TRP A 137 9.27 2.31 11.92
CA TRP A 137 9.62 2.63 10.53
C TRP A 137 8.71 3.67 9.86
N PRO A 138 7.37 3.56 9.92
CA PRO A 138 6.50 4.57 9.32
C PRO A 138 6.74 5.99 9.85
N SER A 139 6.94 6.14 11.17
CA SER A 139 7.20 7.45 11.78
C SER A 139 8.56 8.02 11.41
N PHE A 140 9.56 7.16 11.19
CA PHE A 140 10.87 7.61 10.75
C PHE A 140 10.85 8.09 9.28
N VAL A 141 10.09 7.44 8.40
CA VAL A 141 9.87 7.91 7.03
C VAL A 141 9.18 9.28 7.02
N ASP A 142 8.17 9.48 7.88
CA ASP A 142 7.50 10.78 8.02
C ASP A 142 8.48 11.86 8.53
N TYR A 143 9.38 11.51 9.46
CA TYR A 143 10.44 12.39 9.94
C TYR A 143 11.44 12.78 8.85
N LEU A 144 11.93 11.81 8.07
CA LEU A 144 12.84 12.07 6.94
C LEU A 144 12.18 12.94 5.88
N THR A 145 10.90 12.68 5.57
CA THR A 145 10.12 13.48 4.63
C THR A 145 10.05 14.93 5.08
N ARG A 146 9.76 15.18 6.36
CA ARG A 146 9.75 16.54 6.93
C ARG A 146 11.12 17.23 6.86
N LEU A 147 12.22 16.52 7.16
CA LEU A 147 13.56 17.09 7.04
C LEU A 147 13.86 17.51 5.60
N ALA A 148 13.49 16.68 4.62
CA ALA A 148 13.66 16.98 3.21
C ALA A 148 12.81 18.20 2.77
N GLU A 149 11.55 18.27 3.20
CA GLU A 149 10.67 19.43 2.95
C GLU A 149 11.22 20.74 3.54
N GLU A 150 11.86 20.66 4.71
CA GLU A 150 12.51 21.80 5.37
C GLU A 150 13.91 22.12 4.82
N GLY A 151 14.42 21.35 3.84
CA GLY A 151 15.77 21.50 3.29
C GLY A 151 16.89 21.18 4.30
N LYS A 152 16.60 20.41 5.35
CA LYS A 152 17.56 20.03 6.39
C LYS A 152 18.39 18.81 5.95
N PRO A 153 19.64 18.69 6.44
CA PRO A 153 20.46 17.51 6.15
C PRO A 153 19.81 16.24 6.70
N LEU A 154 20.04 15.12 6.02
CA LEU A 154 19.61 13.81 6.50
C LEU A 154 20.37 13.44 7.78
N PRO A 155 19.76 12.66 8.68
CA PRO A 155 20.42 12.16 9.87
C PRO A 155 21.65 11.31 9.53
N PRO A 156 22.66 11.24 10.41
CA PRO A 156 23.78 10.32 10.25
C PRO A 156 23.28 8.87 10.12
N GLY A 157 23.98 8.10 9.29
CA GLY A 157 23.60 6.73 8.95
C GLY A 157 22.53 6.59 7.86
N VAL A 158 21.83 7.66 7.46
CA VAL A 158 20.92 7.63 6.32
C VAL A 158 21.67 8.04 5.06
N ASP A 159 21.88 7.08 4.15
CA ASP A 159 22.59 7.31 2.89
C ASP A 159 21.68 8.02 1.86
N PRO A 160 21.99 9.26 1.43
CA PRO A 160 21.23 10.01 0.43
C PRO A 160 21.06 9.25 -0.89
N GLU A 161 22.07 8.48 -1.32
CA GLU A 161 22.03 7.74 -2.59
C GLU A 161 21.03 6.58 -2.56
N THR A 162 20.68 6.11 -1.36
CA THR A 162 19.69 5.06 -1.15
C THR A 162 18.31 5.61 -0.77
N THR A 163 18.15 6.93 -0.73
CA THR A 163 16.84 7.54 -0.55
C THR A 163 16.04 7.51 -1.84
N TYR A 164 14.77 7.15 -1.75
CA TYR A 164 13.87 7.10 -2.88
C TYR A 164 12.48 7.65 -2.51
N PRO A 165 11.78 8.25 -3.48
CA PRO A 165 10.42 8.69 -3.27
C PRO A 165 9.48 7.48 -3.15
N ILE A 166 8.61 7.50 -2.15
CA ILE A 166 7.43 6.66 -2.04
C ILE A 166 6.23 7.47 -2.49
N TYR A 167 5.60 6.99 -3.54
CA TYR A 167 4.37 7.58 -4.07
C TYR A 167 3.15 6.90 -3.44
N GLU A 168 2.22 7.68 -2.91
CA GLU A 168 0.96 7.18 -2.37
C GLU A 168 -0.19 8.07 -2.87
N LEU A 169 -1.19 7.47 -3.52
CA LEU A 169 -2.38 8.18 -3.95
C LEU A 169 -3.55 7.83 -3.03
N ARG A 170 -4.00 8.78 -2.21
CA ARG A 170 -5.22 8.62 -1.44
C ARG A 170 -6.43 8.93 -2.31
N LEU A 171 -7.33 7.95 -2.45
CA LEU A 171 -8.55 8.10 -3.24
C LEU A 171 -9.75 8.32 -2.31
N ARG A 172 -10.53 9.36 -2.59
CA ARG A 172 -11.85 9.59 -1.99
C ARG A 172 -12.92 9.36 -3.05
N LYS A 173 -13.96 8.60 -2.70
CA LYS A 173 -15.07 8.28 -3.61
C LYS A 173 -15.82 9.55 -4.02
N GLY A 174 -16.08 9.69 -5.31
CA GLY A 174 -16.99 10.68 -5.90
C GLY A 174 -18.29 9.99 -6.33
N LYS A 175 -18.71 10.17 -7.59
CA LYS A 175 -19.81 9.37 -8.17
C LYS A 175 -19.41 7.91 -8.35
N CYS A 176 -20.38 7.00 -8.34
CA CYS A 176 -20.11 5.59 -8.64
C CYS A 176 -19.59 5.43 -10.07
N VAL A 177 -18.86 4.35 -10.35
CA VAL A 177 -18.39 4.05 -11.73
C VAL A 177 -19.56 3.62 -12.63
N ASP A 178 -20.67 3.19 -12.02
CA ASP A 178 -21.87 2.68 -12.68
C ASP A 178 -23.03 3.68 -12.75
N GLU A 179 -22.83 4.92 -12.27
CA GLU A 179 -23.79 6.04 -12.34
C GLU A 179 -23.36 7.05 -13.41
#